data_AF-A0A4P9Z2S9-F1
#
_entry.id   AF-A0A4P9Z2S9-F1
#
_cell.length_a   1.000
_cell.length_b   1.000
_cell.length_c   1.000
_cell.angle_alpha   90.00
_cell.angle_beta   90.00
_cell.angle_gamma   90.00
#
_symmetry.space_group_name_H-M   'P 1'
#
loop_
_entity.id
_entity.type
_entity.pdbx_description
1 polymer ?
#
loop_
_entity_poly.entity_id
_entity_poly.type
_entity_poly.pdbx_seq_one_letter_code
_entity_poly.pdbx_strand_id
1 'polypeptide(L)'
;IRKKIHVITRNAIMTDREFYRDQVPWRKWQIALFEAEGGRLDDRMPFVSKVVFRLHEDFDRPNRCVTQAPFKIEEVGWGGFEVPISIFFHGNVRPFTFVHDLGFDYSVY
;
A
#
# COMPACT_ATOMS: atom_id res chain seq x y z
N ILE A 1 -18.37 13.62 -10.57
CA ILE A 1 -17.92 13.65 -9.16
C ILE A 1 -16.43 13.38 -9.14
N ARG A 2 -15.63 14.15 -8.39
CA ARG A 2 -14.18 13.95 -8.23
C ARG A 2 -13.92 13.46 -6.81
N LYS A 3 -13.17 12.37 -6.66
CA LYS A 3 -12.73 11.80 -5.38
C LYS A 3 -11.22 11.93 -5.29
N LYS A 4 -10.69 12.20 -4.09
CA LYS A 4 -9.24 12.26 -3.83
C LYS A 4 -8.88 11.04 -2.99
N ILE A 5 -7.94 10.24 -3.48
CA ILE A 5 -7.42 9.09 -2.75
C ILE A 5 -6.10 9.52 -2.09
N HIS A 6 -5.94 9.15 -0.84
CA HIS A 6 -4.73 9.34 -0.05
C HIS A 6 -4.18 7.96 0.29
N VAL A 7 -2.93 7.73 -0.06
CA VAL A 7 -2.21 6.50 0.29
C VAL A 7 -1.40 6.79 1.54
N ILE A 8 -1.55 5.98 2.57
CA ILE A 8 -0.72 6.05 3.77
C ILE A 8 0.20 4.85 3.78
N THR A 9 1.49 5.13 3.85
CA THR A 9 2.52 4.13 4.12
C THR A 9 2.98 4.24 5.56
N ARG A 10 3.16 3.12 6.24
CA ARG A 10 3.83 3.04 7.55
C ARG A 10 4.93 2.02 7.48
N ASN A 11 6.09 2.30 8.07
CA ASN A 11 7.16 1.31 8.20
C ASN A 11 7.89 1.44 9.54
N ALA A 12 8.43 0.32 10.01
CA ALA A 12 9.25 0.24 11.20
C ALA A 12 10.36 -0.80 11.01
N ILE A 13 11.56 -0.47 11.49
CA ILE A 13 12.70 -1.40 11.53
C ILE A 13 12.33 -2.59 12.42
N MET A 14 12.59 -3.80 11.93
CA MET A 14 12.47 -5.02 12.72
C MET A 14 13.69 -5.15 13.64
N THR A 15 13.45 -5.26 14.94
CA THR A 15 14.52 -5.25 15.95
C THR A 15 15.04 -6.64 16.31
N ASP A 16 14.47 -7.69 15.71
CA ASP A 16 14.90 -9.06 15.97
C ASP A 16 16.27 -9.35 15.31
N ARG A 17 17.14 -10.07 16.04
CA ARG A 17 18.57 -10.22 15.75
C ARG A 17 18.82 -10.93 14.42
N GLU A 18 17.87 -11.73 13.92
CA GLU A 18 17.99 -12.42 12.63
C GLU A 18 17.93 -11.47 11.42
N PHE A 19 17.33 -10.28 11.59
CA PHE A 19 17.11 -9.31 10.51
C PHE A 19 18.17 -8.20 10.43
N TYR A 20 19.20 -8.28 11.28
CA TYR A 20 20.40 -7.42 11.25
C TYR A 20 21.57 -8.08 10.51
N ARG A 21 21.32 -9.16 9.76
CA ARG A 21 22.38 -9.95 9.13
C ARG A 21 23.13 -9.18 8.04
N ASP A 22 22.56 -8.08 7.52
CA ASP A 22 23.16 -7.20 6.51
C ASP A 22 23.01 -5.72 6.91
N GLN A 23 23.87 -4.83 6.37
CA GLN A 23 23.94 -3.41 6.74
C GLN A 23 22.63 -2.62 6.54
N VAL A 24 21.66 -3.17 5.80
CA VAL A 24 20.34 -2.57 5.58
C VAL A 24 19.30 -3.28 6.45
N PRO A 25 18.65 -2.58 7.40
CA PRO A 25 17.70 -3.20 8.29
C PRO A 25 16.42 -3.59 7.54
N TRP A 26 15.93 -4.81 7.79
CA TRP A 26 14.58 -5.18 7.35
C TRP A 26 13.53 -4.37 8.08
N ARG A 27 12.42 -4.13 7.38
CA ARG A 27 11.30 -3.35 7.90
C ARG A 27 10.01 -4.12 7.72
N LYS A 28 9.15 -4.03 8.73
CA LYS A 28 7.72 -4.27 8.54
C LYS A 28 7.12 -3.00 7.97
N TRP A 29 6.45 -3.11 6.83
CA TRP A 29 5.78 -1.99 6.18
C TRP A 29 4.32 -2.31 5.87
N GLN A 30 3.53 -1.26 5.68
CA GLN A 30 2.10 -1.31 5.43
C GLN A 30 1.72 -0.20 4.46
N ILE A 31 0.85 -0.51 3.51
CA ILE A 31 0.20 0.48 2.63
C ILE A 31 -1.31 0.35 2.82
N ALA A 32 -2.01 1.48 2.97
CA ALA A 32 -3.46 1.56 3.08
C ALA A 32 -4.01 2.77 2.30
N LEU A 33 -5.22 2.64 1.77
CA LEU A 33 -5.87 3.70 1.00
C LEU A 33 -7.01 4.33 1.83
N PHE A 34 -7.19 5.64 1.65
CA PHE A 34 -8.25 6.42 2.26
C PHE A 34 -8.82 7.41 1.24
N GLU A 35 -10.11 7.69 1.33
CA GLU A 35 -10.67 8.87 0.68
C GLU A 35 -10.33 10.11 1.50
N ALA A 36 -9.89 11.19 0.84
CA ALA A 36 -9.62 12.48 1.45
C ALA A 36 -10.68 13.51 1.04
N GLU A 37 -11.50 13.95 1.98
CA GLU A 37 -12.53 14.97 1.76
C GLU A 37 -12.56 15.95 2.94
N GLY A 38 -12.54 17.26 2.66
CA GLY A 38 -12.67 18.31 3.69
C GLY A 38 -11.63 18.25 4.82
N GLY A 39 -10.43 17.71 4.56
CA GLY A 39 -9.38 17.53 5.57
C GLY A 39 -9.53 16.27 6.44
N ARG A 40 -10.50 15.40 6.13
CA ARG A 40 -10.72 14.11 6.80
C ARG A 40 -10.31 12.96 5.91
N LEU A 41 -9.89 11.87 6.55
CA LEU A 41 -9.62 10.58 5.90
C LEU A 41 -10.74 9.61 6.24
N ASP A 42 -11.35 9.00 5.22
CA ASP A 42 -12.37 7.95 5.34
C ASP A 42 -11.82 6.64 4.75
N ASP A 43 -11.81 5.58 5.54
CA ASP A 43 -11.33 4.26 5.14
C ASP A 43 -12.33 3.45 4.32
N ARG A 44 -13.63 3.75 4.43
CA ARG A 44 -14.71 2.86 3.96
C ARG A 44 -14.75 2.71 2.46
N MET A 45 -14.53 3.80 1.72
CA MET A 45 -14.56 3.89 0.25
C MET A 45 -15.57 2.92 -0.42
N PRO A 46 -16.89 3.03 -0.15
CA PRO A 46 -17.90 2.06 -0.59
C PRO A 46 -18.08 1.99 -2.11
N PHE A 47 -17.44 2.89 -2.86
CA PHE A 47 -17.42 2.89 -4.32
C PHE A 47 -16.32 1.98 -4.91
N VAL A 48 -15.40 1.48 -4.09
CA VAL A 48 -14.29 0.59 -4.47
C VAL A 48 -14.68 -0.87 -4.23
N SER A 49 -14.58 -1.70 -5.27
CA SER A 49 -14.85 -3.14 -5.17
C SER A 49 -13.63 -3.95 -4.76
N LYS A 50 -12.44 -3.56 -5.26
CA LYS A 50 -11.16 -4.14 -4.88
C LYS A 50 -9.99 -3.24 -5.25
N VAL A 51 -8.86 -3.46 -4.61
CA VAL A 51 -7.58 -2.84 -4.94
C VAL A 51 -6.56 -3.95 -5.20
N VAL A 52 -5.78 -3.81 -6.26
CA VAL A 52 -4.68 -4.72 -6.59
C VAL A 52 -3.37 -3.97 -6.44
N PHE A 53 -2.52 -4.44 -5.54
CA PHE A 53 -1.14 -3.98 -5.38
C PHE A 53 -0.22 -4.95 -6.12
N ARG A 54 0.66 -4.43 -6.96
CA ARG A 54 1.72 -5.23 -7.59
C ARG A 54 3.02 -4.97 -6.86
N LEU A 55 3.50 -5.97 -6.13
CA LEU A 55 4.76 -5.95 -5.41
C LEU A 55 5.92 -6.34 -6.33
N HIS A 56 7.15 -6.15 -5.84
CA HIS A 56 8.35 -6.68 -6.49
C HIS A 56 8.26 -8.21 -6.64
N GLU A 57 8.90 -8.77 -7.68
CA GLU A 57 8.79 -10.20 -8.01
C GLU A 57 9.38 -11.13 -6.95
N ASP A 58 10.25 -10.60 -6.07
CA ASP A 58 10.82 -11.34 -4.94
C ASP A 58 9.78 -11.71 -3.87
N PHE A 59 8.61 -11.07 -3.86
CA PHE A 59 7.53 -11.42 -2.94
C PHE A 59 6.74 -12.62 -3.46
N ASP A 60 6.50 -13.59 -2.58
CA ASP A 60 5.53 -14.65 -2.87
C ASP A 60 4.17 -14.06 -3.22
N ARG A 61 3.59 -14.51 -4.34
CA ARG A 61 2.32 -14.00 -4.87
C ARG A 61 2.35 -12.45 -4.96
N PRO A 62 3.16 -11.85 -5.86
CA PRO A 62 3.42 -10.42 -5.84
C PRO A 62 2.18 -9.56 -6.16
N ASN A 63 1.12 -10.14 -6.73
CA ASN A 63 -0.14 -9.45 -6.96
C ASN A 63 -1.09 -9.65 -5.76
N ARG A 64 -1.26 -8.62 -4.94
CA ARG A 64 -2.14 -8.64 -3.76
C ARG A 64 -3.47 -8.00 -4.07
N CYS A 65 -4.54 -8.79 -4.09
CA CYS A 65 -5.91 -8.32 -4.29
C CYS A 65 -6.62 -8.19 -2.94
N VAL A 66 -7.00 -6.96 -2.58
CA VAL A 66 -7.71 -6.65 -1.33
C VAL A 66 -9.11 -6.15 -1.66
N THR A 67 -10.13 -6.74 -1.03
CA THR A 67 -11.56 -6.42 -1.28
C THR A 67 -12.22 -5.69 -0.11
N GLN A 68 -11.53 -5.51 1.00
CA GLN A 68 -12.05 -4.88 2.21
C GLN A 68 -11.29 -3.59 2.51
N ALA A 69 -12.05 -2.53 2.82
CA ALA A 69 -11.56 -1.30 3.42
C ALA A 69 -10.74 -1.59 4.71
N PRO A 70 -9.63 -0.87 4.99
CA PRO A 70 -9.01 0.25 4.25
C PRO A 70 -8.13 -0.16 3.04
N PHE A 71 -8.36 -1.33 2.44
CA PHE A 71 -7.58 -1.87 1.33
C PHE A 71 -6.09 -1.90 1.65
N LYS A 72 -5.78 -2.63 2.71
CA LYS A 72 -4.47 -2.62 3.35
C LYS A 72 -3.67 -3.87 3.03
N ILE A 73 -2.38 -3.69 2.80
CA ILE A 73 -1.39 -4.77 2.76
C ILE A 73 -0.32 -4.54 3.82
N GLU A 74 0.23 -5.62 4.36
CA GLU A 74 1.35 -5.62 5.29
C GLU A 74 2.38 -6.66 4.84
N GLU A 75 3.64 -6.29 4.86
CA GLU A 75 4.75 -7.11 4.38
C GLU A 75 6.05 -6.78 5.10
N VAL A 76 7.07 -7.58 4.84
CA VAL A 76 8.41 -7.44 5.40
C VAL A 76 9.43 -7.39 4.27
N GLY A 77 10.33 -6.41 4.30
CA GLY A 77 11.35 -6.25 3.25
C GLY A 77 12.43 -5.25 3.65
N TRP A 78 13.56 -5.31 2.95
CA TRP A 78 14.74 -4.48 3.21
C TRP A 78 14.89 -3.32 2.21
N GLY A 79 14.26 -3.43 1.03
CA GLY A 79 14.38 -2.47 -0.08
C GLY A 79 13.09 -1.71 -0.37
N GLY A 80 13.26 -0.49 -0.87
CA GLY A 80 12.17 0.30 -1.46
C GLY A 80 11.97 -0.03 -2.95
N PHE A 81 10.75 0.18 -3.46
CA PHE A 81 10.39 -0.12 -4.84
C PHE A 81 9.08 0.58 -5.26
N GLU A 82 8.85 0.68 -6.56
CA GLU A 82 7.59 1.16 -7.11
C GLU A 82 6.47 0.11 -6.99
N VAL A 83 5.33 0.53 -6.45
CA VAL A 83 4.13 -0.29 -6.28
C VAL A 83 3.04 0.22 -7.23
N PRO A 84 2.82 -0.43 -8.38
CA PRO A 84 1.61 -0.18 -9.17
C PRO A 84 0.36 -0.58 -8.38
N ILE A 85 -0.55 0.38 -8.18
CA ILE A 85 -1.82 0.21 -7.46
C ILE A 85 -2.98 0.42 -8.43
N SER A 86 -3.79 -0.62 -8.63
CA SER A 86 -5.01 -0.57 -9.43
C SER A 86 -6.25 -0.61 -8.56
N ILE A 87 -7.05 0.46 -8.59
CA ILE A 87 -8.35 0.58 -7.91
C ILE A 87 -9.46 0.17 -8.89
N PHE A 88 -10.24 -0.83 -8.51
CA PHE A 88 -11.43 -1.28 -9.23
C PHE A 88 -12.68 -0.77 -8.51
N PHE A 89 -13.62 -0.24 -9.28
CA PHE A 89 -14.87 0.31 -8.76
C PHE A 89 -16.00 -0.70 -8.88
N HIS A 90 -17.12 -0.47 -8.20
CA HIS A 90 -18.34 -1.23 -8.46
C HIS A 90 -18.94 -0.87 -9.84
N GLY A 91 -19.53 -1.86 -10.51
CA GLY A 91 -20.08 -1.71 -11.86
C GLY A 91 -19.04 -1.84 -12.97
N ASN A 92 -19.44 -1.52 -14.21
CA ASN A 92 -18.58 -1.65 -15.40
C ASN A 92 -17.73 -0.38 -15.64
N VAL A 93 -16.99 0.04 -14.62
CA VAL A 93 -16.13 1.25 -14.68
C VAL A 93 -14.68 0.82 -14.86
N ARG A 94 -13.95 1.53 -15.74
CA ARG A 94 -12.52 1.26 -15.98
C ARG A 94 -11.71 1.45 -14.68
N PRO A 95 -10.79 0.52 -14.34
CA PRO A 95 -9.93 0.67 -13.18
C PRO A 95 -9.04 1.92 -13.28
N PHE A 96 -8.80 2.57 -12.14
CA PHE A 96 -7.81 3.64 -12.04
C PHE A 96 -6.50 3.05 -11.55
N THR A 97 -5.38 3.33 -12.24
CA THR A 97 -4.05 2.82 -11.86
C THR A 97 -3.07 3.97 -11.72
N PHE A 98 -2.26 3.90 -10.67
CA PHE A 98 -1.17 4.83 -10.41
C PHE A 98 -0.01 4.08 -9.76
N VAL A 99 1.16 4.71 -9.69
CA VAL A 99 2.36 4.15 -9.06
C VAL A 99 2.59 4.85 -7.73
N HIS A 100 2.81 4.06 -6.69
CA HIS A 100 3.19 4.53 -5.36
C HIS A 100 4.63 4.13 -5.09
N ASP A 101 5.49 5.08 -4.72
CA ASP A 101 6.88 4.79 -4.38
C ASP A 101 6.98 4.35 -2.92
N LEU A 102 7.37 3.10 -2.68
CA LEU A 102 7.64 2.59 -1.34
C LEU A 102 9.09 2.90 -0.99
N GLY A 103 9.31 4.02 -0.29
CA GLY A 103 10.59 4.39 0.33
C GLY A 103 10.57 4.25 1.86
N PHE A 104 11.75 4.45 2.48
CA PHE A 104 11.96 4.34 3.93
C PHE A 104 12.57 5.59 4.58
N ASP A 105 12.57 6.72 3.86
CA ASP A 105 13.08 8.02 4.36
C ASP A 105 12.24 8.56 5.53
N TYR A 106 10.95 8.23 5.55
CA TYR A 106 10.01 8.59 6.62
C TYR A 106 9.32 7.33 7.15
N SER A 107 9.01 7.31 8.45
CA SER A 107 8.26 6.20 9.07
C SER A 107 6.80 6.17 8.66
N VAL A 108 6.24 7.33 8.29
CA VAL A 108 4.88 7.51 7.78
C VAL A 108 4.88 8.59 6.71
N TYR A 109 4.20 8.35 5.59
CA TYR A 109 3.97 9.34 4.52
C TYR A 109 2.73 8.96 3.70
#